data_AF-A0A6N3D947-F1
#
_entry.id   AF-A0A6N3D947-F1
#
_cell.length_a   1.000
_cell.length_b   1.000
_cell.length_c   1.000
_cell.angle_alpha   90.00
_cell.angle_beta   90.00
_cell.angle_gamma   90.00
#
_symmetry.space_group_name_H-M   'P 1'
#
loop_
_entity.id
_entity.type
_entity.pdbx_description
1 polymer ?
#
loop_
_entity_poly.entity_id
_entity_poly.type
_entity_poly.pdbx_seq_one_letter_code
_entity_poly.pdbx_strand_id
1 'polypeptide(L)'
;MRVYPRGTVVYNREKAYNGINLISTAKDGALITKMDGTELKRYSVNPMPAKMLPNKNIMSISSFRSSDFGVSDGIKLIEFDKDGKVLFDFDKFKFTEDRGYRPKWMARAHSDFQREGNSLGYYYPGEKIIEGGNTLLLVHDTIKDKRISDKMILDDVILEVDDEGNIVWKFSFSEHFEQLGFSEEAKNVLYRNPNLRNSEKPRGNYLDVTSISTIGENKWFDQGDPRFHPDNILFTARAANIIGIIDKKRSRICYKLGPNFSDFKKVDPVVGSAFASIIPKGLPGEGNLLIFDNGGRCGYGSPTLTSPSGLLPFVRNYSRILEINPVTLSVNWSVDPRDFGFSIPMNGYKFYSPYGGNLQRLPNGNTLITLATEGLVIEITHTKEIVWQWTCPYRTTTENLLKNNMIYRVYRYPYDYLGVDESENKIEEIEDASYFKLKGAGDFKSVEITNVKGGKLSIDIDPLSQESESVKDLDENKKVIKRNESKIKYVTENHFDATIKNQRAAIIIFGAERCSHCEPLMEVMQVLLEEEFREVSCYYMDLDKNKDFAEKNEIFQLPRVSFYKEGKKVYEFLGEKSYDEIAELIEKYILEI
;
A
#
# COMPACT_ATOMS: atom_id res chain seq x y z
N MET A 1 -31.19 1.15 -0.99
CA MET A 1 -30.21 0.11 -0.62
C MET A 1 -29.99 -0.75 -1.86
N ARG A 2 -28.80 -0.75 -2.47
CA ARG A 2 -28.53 -1.50 -3.71
C ARG A 2 -28.21 -2.97 -3.37
N VAL A 3 -28.76 -3.91 -4.12
CA VAL A 3 -28.45 -5.35 -4.02
C VAL A 3 -27.29 -5.63 -4.97
N TYR A 4 -26.27 -6.31 -4.48
CA TYR A 4 -25.07 -6.70 -5.25
C TYR A 4 -24.79 -8.17 -4.98
N PRO A 5 -24.33 -8.96 -5.98
CA PRO A 5 -23.78 -10.30 -5.76
C PRO A 5 -22.72 -10.29 -4.64
N ARG A 6 -22.65 -11.38 -3.86
CA ARG A 6 -21.78 -11.55 -2.68
C ARG A 6 -21.04 -12.88 -2.75
N GLY A 7 -20.01 -13.04 -1.93
CA GLY A 7 -19.07 -14.14 -2.04
C GLY A 7 -18.07 -13.88 -3.17
N THR A 8 -17.55 -14.95 -3.78
CA THR A 8 -16.71 -14.84 -4.97
C THR A 8 -17.60 -14.56 -6.19
N VAL A 9 -17.32 -13.44 -6.85
CA VAL A 9 -18.12 -12.95 -8.00
C VAL A 9 -17.31 -12.87 -9.28
N VAL A 10 -15.98 -12.86 -9.17
CA VAL A 10 -15.03 -13.00 -10.28
C VAL A 10 -13.97 -13.98 -9.83
N TYR A 11 -13.62 -14.95 -10.68
CA TYR A 11 -12.50 -15.84 -10.46
C TYR A 11 -11.96 -16.42 -11.77
N ASN A 12 -10.91 -15.79 -12.30
CA ASN A 12 -10.11 -16.32 -13.39
C ASN A 12 -8.95 -17.15 -12.82
N ARG A 13 -9.13 -18.47 -12.76
CA ARG A 13 -8.17 -19.42 -12.17
C ARG A 13 -6.78 -19.40 -12.82
N GLU A 14 -6.69 -19.07 -14.11
CA GLU A 14 -5.41 -19.06 -14.83
C GLU A 14 -4.58 -17.82 -14.50
N LYS A 15 -5.25 -16.68 -14.23
CA LYS A 15 -4.58 -15.41 -13.97
C LYS A 15 -4.45 -15.08 -12.49
N ALA A 16 -5.34 -15.60 -11.64
CA ALA A 16 -5.32 -15.36 -10.20
C ALA A 16 -4.23 -16.21 -9.50
N TYR A 17 -3.68 -15.70 -8.40
CA TYR A 17 -2.80 -16.46 -7.52
C TYR A 17 -3.63 -17.36 -6.62
N ASN A 18 -3.79 -18.62 -7.03
CA ASN A 18 -4.67 -19.56 -6.36
C ASN A 18 -4.17 -19.93 -4.96
N GLY A 19 -5.09 -20.05 -4.00
CA GLY A 19 -4.76 -20.36 -2.61
C GLY A 19 -5.96 -20.24 -1.67
N ILE A 20 -5.68 -20.10 -0.38
CA ILE A 20 -6.67 -19.83 0.65
C ILE A 20 -6.62 -18.38 1.10
N ASN A 21 -7.77 -17.84 1.52
CA ASN A 21 -7.90 -16.48 2.01
C ASN A 21 -8.12 -16.51 3.52
N LEU A 22 -7.23 -15.88 4.29
CA LEU A 22 -7.48 -15.57 5.70
C LEU A 22 -8.11 -14.18 5.79
N ILE A 23 -9.39 -14.14 6.14
CA ILE A 23 -10.22 -12.96 6.16
C ILE A 23 -10.46 -12.54 7.61
N SER A 24 -9.96 -11.35 7.93
CA SER A 24 -10.22 -10.71 9.22
C SER A 24 -11.59 -10.05 9.19
N THR A 25 -12.65 -10.78 9.49
CA THR A 25 -14.00 -10.20 9.52
C THR A 25 -14.15 -9.31 10.76
N ALA A 26 -14.81 -8.15 10.64
CA ALA A 26 -14.83 -7.17 11.74
C ALA A 26 -15.50 -7.71 13.03
N LYS A 27 -16.38 -8.71 12.92
CA LYS A 27 -17.17 -9.23 14.06
C LYS A 27 -17.32 -10.75 14.10
N ASP A 28 -17.14 -11.45 12.98
CA ASP A 28 -17.45 -12.87 12.86
C ASP A 28 -16.17 -13.74 12.91
N GLY A 29 -15.09 -13.20 13.48
CA GLY A 29 -13.84 -13.92 13.66
C GLY A 29 -12.95 -14.04 12.43
N ALA A 30 -11.87 -14.81 12.57
CA ALA A 30 -10.94 -15.09 11.48
C ALA A 30 -11.52 -16.22 10.61
N LEU A 31 -11.89 -15.87 9.37
CA LEU A 31 -12.50 -16.79 8.40
C LEU A 31 -11.44 -17.25 7.40
N ILE A 32 -11.44 -18.54 7.08
CA ILE A 32 -10.62 -19.12 6.02
C ILE A 32 -11.55 -19.59 4.90
N THR A 33 -11.29 -19.14 3.68
CA THR A 33 -12.02 -19.58 2.47
C THR A 33 -11.09 -20.06 1.38
N LYS A 34 -11.63 -20.90 0.49
CA LYS A 34 -11.06 -21.16 -0.84
C LYS A 34 -11.23 -19.97 -1.78
N MET A 35 -10.76 -20.10 -3.02
CA MET A 35 -10.89 -19.06 -4.04
C MET A 35 -12.34 -18.88 -4.51
N ASP A 36 -13.08 -19.98 -4.66
CA ASP A 36 -14.50 -19.99 -5.02
C ASP A 36 -15.43 -19.46 -3.90
N GLY A 37 -14.88 -19.16 -2.72
CA GLY A 37 -15.61 -18.64 -1.57
C GLY A 37 -16.12 -19.72 -0.61
N THR A 38 -15.82 -21.01 -0.85
CA THR A 38 -16.12 -22.10 0.08
C THR A 38 -15.45 -21.84 1.42
N GLU A 39 -16.24 -21.74 2.49
CA GLU A 39 -15.73 -21.58 3.84
C GLU A 39 -15.14 -22.89 4.36
N LEU A 40 -13.88 -22.83 4.79
CA LEU A 40 -13.16 -23.98 5.31
C LEU A 40 -13.20 -24.04 6.83
N LYS A 41 -12.98 -22.89 7.47
CA LYS A 41 -12.92 -22.79 8.93
C LYS A 41 -13.12 -21.36 9.41
N ARG A 42 -13.64 -21.21 10.61
CA ARG A 42 -13.79 -19.92 11.30
C ARG A 42 -13.34 -20.05 12.75
N TYR A 43 -12.51 -19.11 13.20
CA TYR A 43 -12.04 -19.02 14.58
C TYR A 43 -12.69 -17.84 15.29
N SER A 44 -13.26 -18.10 16.47
CA SER A 44 -13.92 -17.10 17.32
C SER A 44 -12.92 -16.22 18.07
N VAL A 45 -12.23 -15.37 17.33
CA VAL A 45 -11.27 -14.35 17.81
C VAL A 45 -11.67 -12.98 17.28
N ASN A 46 -10.98 -11.91 17.69
CA ASN A 46 -11.14 -10.59 17.08
C ASN A 46 -9.98 -10.33 16.10
N PRO A 47 -10.19 -10.51 14.79
CA PRO A 47 -9.09 -10.46 13.84
C PRO A 47 -8.78 -9.00 13.48
N MET A 48 -7.81 -8.40 14.16
CA MET A 48 -7.34 -7.03 13.88
C MET A 48 -5.80 -6.92 13.90
N PRO A 49 -5.12 -7.44 12.86
CA PRO A 49 -5.60 -8.46 11.91
C PRO A 49 -5.48 -9.88 12.51
N ALA A 50 -5.96 -10.88 11.78
CA ALA A 50 -5.48 -12.25 11.90
C ALA A 50 -4.40 -12.53 10.85
N LYS A 51 -3.34 -13.22 11.27
CA LYS A 51 -2.17 -13.55 10.45
C LYS A 51 -1.80 -15.02 10.64
N MET A 52 -1.43 -15.71 9.58
CA MET A 52 -0.98 -17.10 9.65
C MET A 52 0.53 -17.15 9.51
N LEU A 53 1.18 -17.86 10.42
CA LEU A 53 2.63 -18.03 10.44
C LEU A 53 3.05 -19.21 9.54
N PRO A 54 4.33 -19.31 9.14
CA PRO A 54 4.85 -20.44 8.35
C PRO A 54 4.66 -21.81 9.02
N ASN A 55 4.63 -21.86 10.36
CA ASN A 55 4.30 -23.06 11.13
C ASN A 55 2.80 -23.41 11.15
N LYS A 56 1.97 -22.66 10.40
CA LYS A 56 0.52 -22.83 10.22
C LYS A 56 -0.33 -22.39 11.42
N ASN A 57 0.30 -21.88 12.48
CA ASN A 57 -0.42 -21.27 13.58
C ASN A 57 -1.00 -19.91 13.14
N ILE A 58 -2.06 -19.50 13.83
CA ILE A 58 -2.70 -18.21 13.58
C ILE A 58 -2.48 -17.32 14.79
N MET A 59 -2.08 -16.08 14.52
CA MET A 59 -2.00 -15.02 15.51
C MET A 59 -3.15 -14.04 15.34
N SER A 60 -3.76 -13.63 16.45
CA SER A 60 -4.88 -12.67 16.45
C SER A 60 -5.08 -12.05 17.83
N ILE A 61 -5.89 -10.99 17.90
CA ILE A 61 -6.39 -10.46 19.17
C ILE A 61 -7.50 -11.37 19.70
N SER A 62 -7.43 -11.71 20.99
CA SER A 62 -8.43 -12.57 21.65
C SER A 62 -9.78 -11.88 21.81
N SER A 63 -9.79 -10.66 22.33
CA SER A 63 -10.97 -9.85 22.63
C SER A 63 -10.60 -8.37 22.72
N PHE A 64 -11.59 -7.48 22.66
CA PHE A 64 -11.38 -6.03 22.82
C PHE A 64 -11.88 -5.54 24.18
N ARG A 65 -11.23 -4.50 24.69
CA ARG A 65 -11.76 -3.64 25.75
C ARG A 65 -13.00 -2.90 25.23
N SER A 66 -13.96 -2.59 26.12
CA SER A 66 -15.15 -1.81 25.74
C SER A 66 -14.73 -0.45 25.15
N SER A 67 -15.47 0.01 24.14
CA SER A 67 -15.31 1.32 23.51
C SER A 67 -15.58 2.49 24.46
N ASP A 68 -16.26 2.24 25.58
CA ASP A 68 -16.46 3.25 26.63
C ASP A 68 -15.13 3.65 27.29
N PHE A 69 -14.13 2.76 27.27
CA PHE A 69 -12.86 2.96 27.98
C PHE A 69 -11.62 2.94 27.09
N GLY A 70 -11.68 2.30 25.92
CA GLY A 70 -10.55 2.13 25.01
C GLY A 70 -10.88 2.46 23.55
N VAL A 71 -9.85 2.53 22.72
CA VAL A 71 -9.98 2.82 21.27
C VAL A 71 -9.42 1.60 20.54
N SER A 72 -10.25 0.57 20.37
CA SER A 72 -9.83 -0.72 19.79
C SER A 72 -8.67 -1.40 20.54
N ASP A 73 -8.65 -1.27 21.87
CA ASP A 73 -7.61 -1.88 22.72
C ASP A 73 -7.82 -3.40 22.82
N GLY A 74 -6.97 -4.18 22.17
CA GLY A 74 -6.92 -5.63 22.27
C GLY A 74 -6.44 -6.08 23.65
N ILE A 75 -7.19 -7.00 24.27
CA ILE A 75 -6.88 -7.48 25.63
C ILE A 75 -5.62 -8.35 25.63
N LYS A 76 -5.56 -9.34 24.73
CA LYS A 76 -4.40 -10.20 24.53
C LYS A 76 -4.11 -10.41 23.06
N LEU A 77 -2.83 -10.45 22.70
CA LEU A 77 -2.37 -11.12 21.48
C LEU A 77 -2.23 -12.62 21.78
N ILE A 78 -2.74 -13.48 20.91
CA ILE A 78 -2.64 -14.94 21.06
C ILE A 78 -2.11 -15.57 19.78
N GLU A 79 -1.31 -16.62 19.91
CA GLU A 79 -0.98 -17.59 18.86
C GLU A 79 -1.68 -18.92 19.19
N PHE A 80 -2.35 -19.52 18.20
CA PHE A 80 -3.03 -20.79 18.38
C PHE A 80 -2.88 -21.70 17.17
N ASP A 81 -2.94 -23.01 17.42
CA ASP A 81 -2.86 -24.01 16.36
C ASP A 81 -4.18 -24.16 15.59
N LYS A 82 -4.17 -25.04 14.58
CA LYS A 82 -5.36 -25.35 13.78
C LYS A 82 -6.56 -25.81 14.61
N ASP A 83 -6.37 -26.38 15.80
CA ASP A 83 -7.45 -26.90 16.64
C ASP A 83 -7.93 -25.86 17.68
N GLY A 84 -7.32 -24.66 17.67
CA GLY A 84 -7.67 -23.55 18.56
C GLY A 84 -6.98 -23.61 19.92
N LYS A 85 -5.97 -24.49 20.09
CA LYS A 85 -5.18 -24.53 21.31
C LYS A 85 -4.21 -23.35 21.31
N VAL A 86 -4.29 -22.52 22.33
CA VAL A 86 -3.37 -21.39 22.53
C VAL A 86 -1.98 -21.93 22.88
N LEU A 87 -0.97 -21.46 22.15
CA LEU A 87 0.43 -21.83 22.30
C LEU A 87 1.28 -20.69 22.88
N PHE A 88 0.86 -19.45 22.66
CA PHE A 88 1.46 -18.24 23.22
C PHE A 88 0.37 -17.19 23.45
N ASP A 89 0.47 -16.43 24.54
CA ASP A 89 -0.34 -15.23 24.77
C ASP A 89 0.45 -14.12 25.45
N PHE A 90 0.12 -12.87 25.11
CA PHE A 90 0.68 -11.69 25.76
C PHE A 90 -0.41 -10.71 26.17
N ASP A 91 -0.42 -10.36 27.45
CA ASP A 91 -1.30 -9.34 28.05
C ASP A 91 -0.62 -8.44 29.09
N LYS A 92 0.69 -8.58 29.32
CA LYS A 92 1.40 -7.96 30.45
C LYS A 92 1.96 -6.56 30.14
N PHE A 93 1.23 -5.70 29.43
CA PHE A 93 1.66 -4.33 29.21
C PHE A 93 1.12 -3.35 30.25
N LYS A 94 -0.20 -3.29 30.45
CA LYS A 94 -0.85 -2.36 31.38
C LYS A 94 -1.89 -3.03 32.25
N PHE A 95 -1.74 -2.91 33.56
CA PHE A 95 -2.81 -3.21 34.49
C PHE A 95 -3.88 -2.13 34.41
N THR A 96 -5.11 -2.52 34.11
CA THR A 96 -6.21 -1.60 33.78
C THR A 96 -7.42 -1.87 34.67
N GLU A 97 -7.99 -0.78 35.18
CA GLU A 97 -9.21 -0.76 35.99
C GLU A 97 -10.31 0.03 35.28
N ASP A 98 -11.34 -0.68 34.82
CA ASP A 98 -12.50 -0.10 34.14
C ASP A 98 -13.75 -0.28 35.00
N ARG A 99 -14.60 0.75 35.02
CA ARG A 99 -15.82 0.75 35.82
C ARG A 99 -16.74 -0.40 35.36
N GLY A 100 -17.14 -1.25 36.29
CA GLY A 100 -18.01 -2.40 35.99
C GLY A 100 -17.28 -3.65 35.48
N TYR A 101 -15.95 -3.63 35.37
CA TYR A 101 -15.14 -4.78 34.95
C TYR A 101 -14.12 -5.15 36.04
N ARG A 102 -13.72 -6.42 36.09
CA ARG A 102 -12.63 -6.85 36.97
C ARG A 102 -11.29 -6.26 36.48
N PRO A 103 -10.47 -5.67 37.36
CA PRO A 103 -9.10 -5.28 37.04
C PRO A 103 -8.31 -6.43 36.42
N LYS A 104 -7.52 -6.13 35.40
CA LYS A 104 -6.70 -7.13 34.70
C LYS A 104 -5.54 -6.50 33.95
N TRP A 105 -4.52 -7.31 33.68
CA TRP A 105 -3.50 -7.00 32.70
C TRP A 105 -4.09 -7.03 31.29
N MET A 106 -3.65 -6.10 30.45
CA MET A 106 -4.00 -6.01 29.04
C MET A 106 -2.77 -5.63 28.22
N ALA A 107 -2.63 -6.25 27.04
CA ALA A 107 -1.65 -5.81 26.04
C ALA A 107 -1.98 -4.42 25.51
N ARG A 108 -3.29 -4.10 25.41
CA ARG A 108 -3.81 -2.93 24.70
C ARG A 108 -3.33 -2.88 23.24
N ALA A 109 -3.20 -4.06 22.65
CA ALA A 109 -2.71 -4.26 21.29
C ALA A 109 -3.70 -3.72 20.26
N HIS A 110 -3.21 -3.10 19.19
CA HIS A 110 -4.06 -2.64 18.11
C HIS A 110 -3.33 -2.68 16.77
N SER A 111 -4.12 -2.83 15.72
CA SER A 111 -3.80 -2.63 14.31
C SER A 111 -2.73 -3.50 13.65
N ASP A 112 -1.64 -3.88 14.33
CA ASP A 112 -0.61 -4.73 13.74
C ASP A 112 0.36 -5.39 14.73
N PHE A 113 1.03 -6.44 14.24
CA PHE A 113 2.07 -7.20 14.92
C PHE A 113 2.88 -8.06 13.93
N GLN A 114 4.13 -8.38 14.28
CA GLN A 114 5.03 -9.23 13.48
C GLN A 114 5.79 -10.21 14.37
N ARG A 115 5.88 -11.47 13.95
CA ARG A 115 6.77 -12.47 14.54
C ARG A 115 8.11 -12.44 13.81
N GLU A 116 9.20 -12.53 14.56
CA GLU A 116 10.55 -12.58 14.04
C GLU A 116 10.71 -13.67 12.96
N GLY A 117 11.45 -13.34 11.90
CA GLY A 117 11.61 -14.17 10.69
C GLY A 117 10.59 -13.88 9.58
N ASN A 118 9.47 -13.20 9.89
CA ASN A 118 8.47 -12.80 8.90
C ASN A 118 8.23 -11.29 8.94
N SER A 119 8.75 -10.58 7.94
CA SER A 119 8.82 -9.11 7.98
C SER A 119 7.45 -8.43 7.89
N LEU A 120 6.49 -9.06 7.23
CA LEU A 120 5.14 -8.50 7.02
C LEU A 120 4.08 -9.19 7.89
N GLY A 121 4.38 -10.39 8.39
CA GLY A 121 3.48 -11.24 9.15
C GLY A 121 2.44 -11.96 8.29
N TYR A 122 2.63 -12.02 6.98
CA TYR A 122 1.79 -12.76 6.04
C TYR A 122 2.64 -13.37 4.95
N TYR A 123 2.07 -14.32 4.21
CA TYR A 123 2.81 -15.09 3.22
C TYR A 123 3.47 -14.27 2.11
N TYR A 124 4.77 -14.52 1.94
CA TYR A 124 5.55 -14.29 0.74
C TYR A 124 6.62 -15.40 0.60
N PRO A 125 7.11 -15.71 -0.63
CA PRO A 125 8.14 -16.73 -0.82
C PRO A 125 9.42 -16.41 -0.06
N GLY A 126 9.96 -17.39 0.68
CA GLY A 126 11.19 -17.23 1.47
C GLY A 126 10.98 -16.69 2.88
N GLU A 127 9.73 -16.46 3.32
CA GLU A 127 9.44 -16.15 4.72
C GLU A 127 9.88 -17.28 5.66
N LYS A 128 10.25 -16.91 6.88
CA LYS A 128 10.75 -17.85 7.89
C LYS A 128 9.99 -17.63 9.19
N ILE A 129 10.06 -18.62 10.07
CA ILE A 129 9.76 -18.44 11.48
C ILE A 129 11.03 -18.77 12.26
N ILE A 130 11.36 -17.91 13.22
CA ILE A 130 12.42 -18.19 14.18
C ILE A 130 11.76 -18.85 15.39
N GLU A 131 12.19 -20.06 15.73
CA GLU A 131 11.74 -20.75 16.94
C GLU A 131 12.14 -19.94 18.17
N GLY A 132 11.20 -19.68 19.08
CA GLY A 132 11.40 -18.75 20.19
C GLY A 132 11.56 -17.28 19.77
N GLY A 133 11.30 -16.94 18.51
CA GLY A 133 11.50 -15.59 17.98
C GLY A 133 10.58 -14.55 18.62
N ASN A 134 11.09 -13.34 18.76
CA ASN A 134 10.39 -12.22 19.38
C ASN A 134 9.16 -11.77 18.57
N THR A 135 8.21 -11.13 19.25
CA THR A 135 7.04 -10.52 18.62
C THR A 135 7.07 -9.01 18.76
N LEU A 136 7.08 -8.30 17.63
CA LEU A 136 6.74 -6.89 17.57
C LEU A 136 5.23 -6.70 17.67
N LEU A 137 4.80 -5.79 18.54
CA LEU A 137 3.40 -5.53 18.81
C LEU A 137 3.15 -4.04 18.95
N LEU A 138 2.18 -3.53 18.20
CA LEU A 138 1.70 -2.16 18.35
C LEU A 138 0.64 -2.11 19.45
N VAL A 139 0.83 -1.23 20.43
CA VAL A 139 -0.02 -1.09 21.62
C VAL A 139 -0.29 0.38 21.94
N HIS A 140 -1.37 0.63 22.69
CA HIS A 140 -1.64 1.95 23.22
C HIS A 140 -1.14 2.13 24.66
N ASP A 141 -0.42 3.22 24.93
CA ASP A 141 -0.22 3.77 26.28
C ASP A 141 -1.09 5.02 26.49
N THR A 142 -1.41 5.33 27.74
CA THR A 142 -2.10 6.58 28.08
C THR A 142 -1.18 7.45 28.92
N ILE A 143 -0.82 8.60 28.36
CA ILE A 143 0.15 9.51 28.94
C ILE A 143 -0.41 10.93 29.02
N LYS A 144 0.30 11.78 29.76
CA LYS A 144 0.11 13.22 29.75
C LYS A 144 1.42 13.87 29.32
N ASP A 145 1.43 14.48 28.14
CA ASP A 145 2.60 15.15 27.59
C ASP A 145 2.23 16.55 27.06
N LYS A 146 2.66 17.57 27.81
CA LYS A 146 2.37 18.97 27.49
C LYS A 146 3.08 19.48 26.23
N ARG A 147 4.08 18.75 25.72
CA ARG A 147 4.69 19.06 24.42
C ARG A 147 3.69 18.82 23.28
N ILE A 148 2.72 17.92 23.48
CA ILE A 148 1.72 17.53 22.50
C ILE A 148 0.38 18.22 22.78
N SER A 149 -0.16 18.12 24.00
CA SER A 149 -1.44 18.71 24.41
C SER A 149 -1.58 18.78 25.93
N ASP A 150 -2.48 19.64 26.43
CA ASP A 150 -2.88 19.65 27.84
C ASP A 150 -3.84 18.50 28.21
N LYS A 151 -4.34 17.77 27.21
CA LYS A 151 -5.23 16.61 27.36
C LYS A 151 -4.45 15.31 27.53
N MET A 152 -5.16 14.26 27.92
CA MET A 152 -4.60 12.91 27.93
C MET A 152 -4.37 12.44 26.49
N ILE A 153 -3.22 11.85 26.24
CA ILE A 153 -2.83 11.32 24.93
C ILE A 153 -2.91 9.79 24.96
N LEU A 154 -3.40 9.24 23.86
CA LEU A 154 -3.23 7.85 23.52
C LEU A 154 -1.94 7.77 22.69
N ASP A 155 -0.85 7.36 23.33
CA ASP A 155 0.43 7.22 22.65
C ASP A 155 0.46 5.85 21.96
N ASP A 156 0.86 5.86 20.69
CA ASP A 156 1.19 4.64 19.97
C ASP A 156 2.57 4.18 20.47
N VAL A 157 2.69 2.89 20.79
CA VAL A 157 3.92 2.30 21.32
C VAL A 157 4.20 0.99 20.60
N ILE A 158 5.44 0.77 20.18
CA ILE A 158 5.88 -0.52 19.66
C ILE A 158 6.62 -1.24 20.79
N LEU A 159 6.19 -2.46 21.09
CA LEU A 159 6.89 -3.37 21.98
C LEU A 159 7.55 -4.47 21.17
N GLU A 160 8.68 -4.94 21.65
CA GLU A 160 9.22 -6.25 21.30
C GLU A 160 9.13 -7.15 22.53
N VAL A 161 8.54 -8.32 22.36
CA VAL A 161 8.26 -9.27 23.43
C VAL A 161 8.89 -10.60 23.08
N ASP A 162 9.63 -11.21 24.00
CA ASP A 162 10.17 -12.56 23.82
C ASP A 162 9.08 -13.65 23.97
N ASP A 163 9.44 -14.90 23.73
CA ASP A 163 8.53 -16.04 23.80
C ASP A 163 8.03 -16.35 25.23
N GLU A 164 8.76 -15.90 26.26
CA GLU A 164 8.36 -15.95 27.67
C GLU A 164 7.39 -14.82 28.08
N GLY A 165 7.19 -13.82 27.21
CA GLY A 165 6.30 -12.69 27.46
C GLY A 165 6.96 -11.51 28.17
N ASN A 166 8.29 -11.45 28.21
CA ASN A 166 9.05 -10.30 28.71
C ASN A 166 9.16 -9.22 27.63
N ILE A 167 9.01 -7.95 28.02
CA ILE A 167 9.23 -6.81 27.12
C ILE A 167 10.74 -6.55 27.04
N VAL A 168 11.36 -6.84 25.90
CA VAL A 168 12.81 -6.70 25.67
C VAL A 168 13.20 -5.41 24.98
N TRP A 169 12.26 -4.77 24.28
CA TRP A 169 12.44 -3.43 23.68
C TRP A 169 11.12 -2.67 23.63
N LYS A 170 11.21 -1.34 23.68
CA LYS A 170 10.05 -0.42 23.63
C LYS A 170 10.42 0.85 22.86
N PHE A 171 9.48 1.33 22.05
CA PHE A 171 9.55 2.63 21.38
C PHE A 171 8.24 3.39 21.55
N SER A 172 8.29 4.55 22.20
CA SER A 172 7.12 5.43 22.42
C SER A 172 7.16 6.59 21.45
N PHE A 173 6.15 6.75 20.59
CA PHE A 173 6.19 7.83 19.59
C PHE A 173 6.18 9.23 20.21
N SER A 174 5.57 9.42 21.38
CA SER A 174 5.61 10.68 22.14
C SER A 174 7.01 11.12 22.56
N GLU A 175 7.94 10.18 22.80
CA GLU A 175 9.35 10.48 23.12
C GLU A 175 10.08 11.08 21.90
N HIS A 176 9.56 10.81 20.70
CA HIS A 176 10.10 11.27 19.41
C HIS A 176 9.26 12.38 18.76
N PHE A 177 8.44 13.10 19.53
CA PHE A 177 7.49 14.08 18.98
C PHE A 177 8.12 15.11 18.04
N GLU A 178 9.30 15.66 18.37
CA GLU A 178 10.00 16.60 17.48
C GLU A 178 10.47 15.94 16.18
N GLN A 179 10.86 14.66 16.22
CA GLN A 179 11.29 13.93 15.02
C GLN A 179 10.13 13.68 14.06
N LEU A 180 8.87 13.79 14.50
CA LEU A 180 7.70 13.68 13.63
C LEU A 180 7.56 14.89 12.69
N GLY A 181 8.14 16.04 13.04
CA GLY A 181 8.25 17.19 12.14
C GLY A 181 6.93 17.90 11.85
N PHE A 182 6.03 17.96 12.82
CA PHE A 182 4.84 18.80 12.75
C PHE A 182 5.21 20.28 12.67
N SER A 183 4.56 21.04 11.78
CA SER A 183 4.68 22.50 11.76
C SER A 183 4.11 23.13 13.03
N GLU A 184 4.44 24.39 13.32
CA GLU A 184 3.90 25.10 14.48
C GLU A 184 2.37 25.24 14.41
N GLU A 185 1.80 25.38 13.21
CA GLU A 185 0.35 25.34 12.99
C GLU A 185 -0.25 23.97 13.36
N ALA A 186 0.39 22.88 12.92
CA ALA A 186 -0.03 21.53 13.25
C ALA A 186 0.06 21.27 14.76
N LYS A 187 1.16 21.70 15.41
CA LYS A 187 1.33 21.63 16.87
C LYS A 187 0.24 22.42 17.60
N ASN A 188 -0.15 23.60 17.10
CA ASN A 188 -1.25 24.37 17.69
C ASN A 188 -2.60 23.64 17.61
N VAL A 189 -2.91 23.01 16.46
CA VAL A 189 -4.12 22.19 16.31
C VAL A 189 -4.08 21.00 17.27
N LEU A 190 -2.98 20.26 17.29
CA LEU A 190 -2.76 19.12 18.18
C LEU A 190 -2.95 19.50 19.65
N TYR A 191 -2.36 20.61 20.07
CA TYR A 191 -2.46 21.07 21.46
C TYR A 191 -3.92 21.32 21.86
N ARG A 192 -4.70 21.97 21.00
CA ARG A 192 -6.13 22.24 21.23
C ARG A 192 -7.00 21.00 21.10
N ASN A 193 -6.74 20.13 20.12
CA ASN A 193 -7.49 18.91 19.88
C ASN A 193 -6.58 17.84 19.24
N PRO A 194 -5.99 16.94 20.05
CA PRO A 194 -5.09 15.88 19.57
C PRO A 194 -5.86 14.69 18.97
N ASN A 195 -6.91 14.97 18.18
CA ASN A 195 -7.86 13.98 17.67
C ASN A 195 -8.53 13.16 18.80
N LEU A 196 -9.27 13.86 19.67
CA LEU A 196 -9.97 13.25 20.79
C LEU A 196 -10.97 12.18 20.35
N ARG A 197 -10.91 11.02 21.00
CA ARG A 197 -11.85 9.92 20.81
C ARG A 197 -12.96 9.94 21.87
N ASN A 198 -14.18 9.70 21.42
CA ASN A 198 -15.35 9.62 22.29
C ASN A 198 -15.27 8.37 23.17
N SER A 199 -15.11 8.59 24.48
CA SER A 199 -15.07 7.57 25.54
C SER A 199 -15.41 8.26 26.87
N GLU A 200 -15.63 7.51 27.96
CA GLU A 200 -15.88 8.10 29.29
C GLU A 200 -14.76 9.05 29.73
N LYS A 201 -13.52 8.72 29.35
CA LYS A 201 -12.33 9.54 29.59
C LYS A 201 -11.65 9.81 28.25
N PRO A 202 -12.04 10.89 27.54
CA PRO A 202 -11.51 11.21 26.21
C PRO A 202 -9.98 11.32 26.20
N ARG A 203 -9.37 10.74 25.17
CA ARG A 203 -7.92 10.73 24.93
C ARG A 203 -7.64 11.09 23.47
N GLY A 204 -6.56 11.81 23.24
CA GLY A 204 -6.11 12.19 21.91
C GLY A 204 -5.37 11.07 21.20
N ASN A 205 -5.95 10.51 20.13
CA ASN A 205 -5.27 9.54 19.27
C ASN A 205 -4.59 10.30 18.12
N TYR A 206 -3.47 10.94 18.43
CA TYR A 206 -2.88 12.00 17.60
C TYR A 206 -2.15 11.48 16.36
N LEU A 207 -1.54 10.28 16.42
CA LEU A 207 -0.90 9.65 15.25
C LEU A 207 -1.80 8.67 14.56
N ASP A 208 -2.51 7.84 15.34
CA ASP A 208 -3.31 6.72 14.84
C ASP A 208 -2.41 5.80 14.00
N VAL A 209 -1.41 5.18 14.65
CA VAL A 209 -0.54 4.21 13.99
C VAL A 209 -1.35 2.97 13.67
N THR A 210 -1.33 2.58 12.40
CA THR A 210 -2.26 1.58 11.83
C THR A 210 -1.55 0.39 11.22
N SER A 211 -0.26 0.52 10.93
CA SER A 211 0.57 -0.61 10.53
C SER A 211 1.99 -0.41 11.01
N ILE A 212 2.62 -1.53 11.35
CA ILE A 212 4.06 -1.66 11.54
C ILE A 212 4.53 -2.89 10.77
N SER A 213 5.77 -2.91 10.33
CA SER A 213 6.46 -4.08 9.76
C SER A 213 7.96 -3.87 9.86
N THR A 214 8.74 -4.94 10.01
CA THR A 214 10.19 -4.80 9.80
C THR A 214 10.45 -4.59 8.31
N ILE A 215 11.53 -3.91 7.93
CA ILE A 215 11.87 -3.71 6.52
C ILE A 215 12.15 -5.05 5.82
N GLY A 216 12.82 -5.99 6.51
CA GLY A 216 13.26 -7.26 5.93
C GLY A 216 14.41 -7.09 4.93
N GLU A 217 14.88 -8.20 4.37
CA GLU A 217 15.92 -8.19 3.33
C GLU A 217 15.45 -7.38 2.11
N ASN A 218 16.30 -6.49 1.59
CA ASN A 218 15.96 -5.61 0.49
C ASN A 218 17.21 -5.05 -0.22
N LYS A 219 17.04 -4.68 -1.49
CA LYS A 219 18.10 -4.13 -2.34
C LYS A 219 18.71 -2.81 -1.85
N TRP A 220 17.96 -1.96 -1.14
CA TRP A 220 18.47 -0.63 -0.73
C TRP A 220 19.53 -0.75 0.36
N PHE A 221 19.33 -1.67 1.30
CA PHE A 221 20.35 -1.97 2.30
C PHE A 221 21.56 -2.67 1.68
N ASP A 222 21.33 -3.60 0.75
CA ASP A 222 22.42 -4.27 0.00
C ASP A 222 23.27 -3.24 -0.78
N GLN A 223 22.66 -2.12 -1.21
CA GLN A 223 23.31 -0.97 -1.84
C GLN A 223 23.91 0.04 -0.85
N GLY A 224 23.82 -0.21 0.45
CA GLY A 224 24.47 0.58 1.49
C GLY A 224 23.61 1.66 2.14
N ASP A 225 22.30 1.74 1.88
CA ASP A 225 21.41 2.69 2.58
C ASP A 225 20.98 2.14 3.96
N PRO A 226 21.53 2.68 5.07
CA PRO A 226 21.27 2.15 6.41
C PRO A 226 19.84 2.42 6.90
N ARG A 227 19.07 3.30 6.24
CA ARG A 227 17.66 3.56 6.59
C ARG A 227 16.81 2.32 6.35
N PHE A 228 17.17 1.49 5.37
CA PHE A 228 16.46 0.27 5.01
C PHE A 228 17.07 -0.99 5.63
N HIS A 229 17.83 -0.87 6.72
CA HIS A 229 18.34 -2.05 7.43
C HIS A 229 17.18 -3.03 7.75
N PRO A 230 17.34 -4.36 7.55
CA PRO A 230 16.25 -5.33 7.68
C PRO A 230 15.47 -5.26 9.00
N ASP A 231 16.18 -5.03 10.11
CA ASP A 231 15.59 -4.92 11.45
C ASP A 231 14.91 -3.57 11.76
N ASN A 232 15.05 -2.58 10.88
CA ASN A 232 14.34 -1.31 11.03
C ASN A 232 12.84 -1.53 10.84
N ILE A 233 12.04 -0.61 11.38
CA ILE A 233 10.59 -0.78 11.43
C ILE A 233 9.91 0.31 10.61
N LEU A 234 9.23 -0.08 9.54
CA LEU A 234 8.30 0.78 8.81
C LEU A 234 7.02 0.93 9.63
N PHE A 235 6.50 2.15 9.74
CA PHE A 235 5.22 2.46 10.37
C PHE A 235 4.37 3.38 9.49
N THR A 236 3.05 3.27 9.65
CA THR A 236 2.08 4.19 9.03
C THR A 236 1.18 4.81 10.09
N ALA A 237 1.25 6.14 10.23
CA ALA A 237 0.46 6.96 11.14
C ALA A 237 -0.62 7.73 10.36
N ARG A 238 -1.84 7.23 10.43
CA ARG A 238 -2.94 7.65 9.56
C ARG A 238 -3.42 9.07 9.87
N ALA A 239 -3.68 9.38 11.14
CA ALA A 239 -4.19 10.69 11.53
C ALA A 239 -3.13 11.77 11.32
N ALA A 240 -1.85 11.45 11.59
CA ALA A 240 -0.74 12.35 11.32
C ALA A 240 -0.37 12.48 9.84
N ASN A 241 -0.83 11.56 8.99
CA ASN A 241 -0.46 11.45 7.58
C ASN A 241 1.06 11.26 7.39
N ILE A 242 1.64 10.32 8.15
CA ILE A 242 3.07 10.01 8.10
C ILE A 242 3.26 8.53 7.76
N ILE A 243 4.16 8.25 6.82
CA ILE A 243 4.78 6.92 6.64
C ILE A 243 6.25 7.10 6.99
N GLY A 244 6.82 6.27 7.86
CA GLY A 244 8.21 6.46 8.29
C GLY A 244 8.93 5.18 8.66
N ILE A 245 10.26 5.27 8.82
CA ILE A 245 11.10 4.15 9.25
C ILE A 245 11.81 4.53 10.55
N ILE A 246 11.77 3.61 11.51
CA ILE A 246 12.49 3.66 12.78
C ILE A 246 13.79 2.87 12.62
N ASP A 247 14.92 3.53 12.88
CA ASP A 247 16.20 2.91 13.16
C ASP A 247 16.11 2.26 14.54
N LYS A 248 15.80 0.95 14.57
CA LYS A 248 15.51 0.20 15.79
C LYS A 248 16.72 0.23 16.74
N LYS A 249 17.92 0.08 16.20
CA LYS A 249 19.18 0.05 16.97
C LYS A 249 19.48 1.37 17.66
N ARG A 250 19.20 2.49 17.00
CA ARG A 250 19.45 3.84 17.55
C ARG A 250 18.21 4.47 18.20
N SER A 251 17.08 3.77 18.22
CA SER A 251 15.78 4.25 18.70
C SER A 251 15.46 5.67 18.19
N ARG A 252 15.40 5.84 16.87
CA ARG A 252 15.05 7.14 16.24
C ARG A 252 14.33 6.95 14.91
N ILE A 253 13.56 7.93 14.49
CA ILE A 253 12.95 7.97 13.16
C ILE A 253 14.04 8.43 12.16
N CYS A 254 14.33 7.62 11.14
CA CYS A 254 15.40 7.85 10.17
C CYS A 254 14.92 8.12 8.74
N TYR A 255 13.64 7.94 8.47
CA TYR A 255 13.00 8.22 7.19
C TYR A 255 11.54 8.60 7.43
N LYS A 256 11.00 9.53 6.64
CA LYS A 256 9.59 9.94 6.69
C LYS A 256 9.09 10.44 5.34
N LEU A 257 7.83 10.15 5.05
CA LEU A 257 6.98 10.82 4.08
C LEU A 257 5.84 11.50 4.84
N GLY A 258 5.73 12.81 4.71
CA GLY A 258 4.84 13.63 5.51
C GLY A 258 5.43 14.02 6.88
N PRO A 259 4.70 14.81 7.68
CA PRO A 259 3.31 15.21 7.49
C PRO A 259 3.12 16.37 6.50
N ASN A 260 4.21 16.93 5.97
CA ASN A 260 4.17 18.10 5.09
C ASN A 260 3.97 17.69 3.63
N PHE A 261 3.06 18.37 2.93
CA PHE A 261 2.81 18.05 1.52
C PHE A 261 3.97 18.37 0.58
N SER A 262 4.88 19.26 0.98
CA SER A 262 6.12 19.52 0.24
C SER A 262 7.01 18.30 0.10
N ASP A 263 6.85 17.30 0.97
CA ASP A 263 7.61 16.04 0.92
C ASP A 263 7.15 15.18 -0.27
N PHE A 264 5.97 15.49 -0.83
CA PHE A 264 5.35 14.82 -1.96
C PHE A 264 5.45 15.69 -3.24
N LYS A 265 6.59 16.35 -3.49
CA LYS A 265 6.76 17.13 -4.73
C LYS A 265 6.84 16.25 -5.99
N LYS A 266 7.29 15.00 -5.85
CA LYS A 266 7.47 14.04 -6.95
C LYS A 266 6.28 13.11 -7.18
N VAL A 267 5.36 13.05 -6.21
CA VAL A 267 4.14 12.22 -6.26
C VAL A 267 3.02 13.05 -5.70
N ASP A 268 1.82 13.01 -6.26
CA ASP A 268 0.66 13.61 -5.60
C ASP A 268 0.58 13.21 -4.12
N PRO A 269 0.15 14.11 -3.22
CA PRO A 269 0.06 13.81 -1.80
C PRO A 269 -0.66 12.51 -1.44
N VAL A 270 -0.03 11.72 -0.57
CA VAL A 270 -0.71 10.64 0.15
C VAL A 270 -1.65 11.25 1.19
N VAL A 271 -2.86 10.71 1.29
CA VAL A 271 -3.92 11.23 2.16
C VAL A 271 -4.48 10.09 3.00
N GLY A 272 -4.09 10.07 4.28
CA GLY A 272 -4.69 9.23 5.31
C GLY A 272 -4.41 7.76 5.14
N SER A 273 -3.21 7.40 4.67
CA SER A 273 -2.81 6.00 4.51
C SER A 273 -2.95 5.23 5.82
N ALA A 274 -3.53 4.03 5.75
CA ALA A 274 -3.69 3.11 6.86
C ALA A 274 -2.76 1.88 6.77
N PHE A 275 -2.06 1.72 5.65
CA PHE A 275 -1.17 0.59 5.41
C PHE A 275 -0.10 0.93 4.38
N ALA A 276 1.15 0.62 4.72
CA ALA A 276 2.27 0.62 3.79
C ALA A 276 3.23 -0.53 4.12
N SER A 277 3.92 -1.04 3.11
CA SER A 277 4.91 -2.11 3.25
C SER A 277 6.03 -1.96 2.22
N ILE A 278 7.25 -2.35 2.56
CA ILE A 278 8.28 -2.62 1.55
C ILE A 278 7.98 -3.97 0.92
N ILE A 279 7.99 -4.04 -0.42
CA ILE A 279 7.80 -5.30 -1.14
C ILE A 279 8.99 -6.22 -0.83
N PRO A 280 8.75 -7.42 -0.26
CA PRO A 280 9.81 -8.34 0.14
C PRO A 280 10.69 -8.80 -1.02
N LYS A 281 11.90 -9.23 -0.64
CA LYS A 281 12.83 -9.91 -1.55
C LYS A 281 12.20 -11.11 -2.23
N GLY A 282 12.41 -11.24 -3.54
CA GLY A 282 11.87 -12.32 -4.36
C GLY A 282 10.44 -12.11 -4.89
N LEU A 283 9.79 -10.98 -4.58
CA LEU A 283 8.52 -10.59 -5.19
C LEU A 283 8.70 -9.51 -6.28
N PRO A 284 7.85 -9.49 -7.33
CA PRO A 284 7.88 -8.40 -8.31
C PRO A 284 7.69 -7.03 -7.66
N GLY A 285 8.60 -6.09 -7.94
CA GLY A 285 8.66 -4.79 -7.27
C GLY A 285 9.51 -4.76 -6.00
N GLU A 286 10.34 -5.79 -5.74
CA GLU A 286 11.24 -5.88 -4.58
C GLU A 286 11.88 -4.53 -4.19
N GLY A 287 11.79 -4.21 -2.89
CA GLY A 287 12.32 -2.99 -2.30
C GLY A 287 11.43 -1.76 -2.49
N ASN A 288 10.45 -1.79 -3.40
CA ASN A 288 9.55 -0.64 -3.58
C ASN A 288 8.59 -0.52 -2.38
N LEU A 289 8.19 0.72 -2.07
CA LEU A 289 7.20 1.01 -1.04
C LEU A 289 5.80 0.94 -1.66
N LEU A 290 5.00 0.00 -1.17
CA LEU A 290 3.62 -0.21 -1.56
C LEU A 290 2.69 0.46 -0.53
N ILE A 291 1.84 1.38 -0.98
CA ILE A 291 1.04 2.27 -0.13
C ILE A 291 -0.44 2.12 -0.46
N PHE A 292 -1.24 1.82 0.56
CA PHE A 292 -2.69 1.97 0.48
C PHE A 292 -3.03 3.42 0.82
N ASP A 293 -3.25 4.23 -0.21
CA ASP A 293 -3.57 5.64 -0.06
C ASP A 293 -5.11 5.80 0.01
N ASN A 294 -5.62 5.67 1.23
CA ASN A 294 -7.05 5.58 1.52
C ASN A 294 -7.88 6.72 0.96
N GLY A 295 -7.36 7.94 1.03
CA GLY A 295 -8.21 9.12 1.08
C GLY A 295 -8.95 9.23 2.42
N GLY A 296 -10.06 9.94 2.44
CA GLY A 296 -10.73 10.36 3.67
C GLY A 296 -9.98 11.48 4.37
N ARG A 297 -10.30 11.72 5.65
CA ARG A 297 -9.76 12.85 6.42
C ARG A 297 -8.45 12.48 7.13
N CYS A 298 -7.42 13.34 7.04
CA CYS A 298 -6.16 13.20 7.77
C CYS A 298 -5.44 14.55 8.01
N GLY A 299 -4.36 14.51 8.79
CA GLY A 299 -3.42 15.60 9.01
C GLY A 299 -3.86 16.67 10.00
N TYR A 300 -2.99 17.65 10.21
CA TYR A 300 -3.22 18.81 11.06
C TYR A 300 -2.69 20.04 10.34
N GLY A 301 -3.48 21.10 10.22
CA GLY A 301 -3.08 22.27 9.44
C GLY A 301 -4.02 23.44 9.58
N SER A 302 -3.97 24.37 8.64
CA SER A 302 -4.81 25.57 8.64
C SER A 302 -6.31 25.23 8.60
N PRO A 303 -7.17 26.00 9.31
CA PRO A 303 -8.61 25.89 9.19
C PRO A 303 -9.10 25.99 7.74
N THR A 304 -10.09 25.18 7.38
CA THR A 304 -10.79 25.21 6.10
C THR A 304 -12.30 25.27 6.33
N LEU A 305 -13.09 25.52 5.28
CA LEU A 305 -14.57 25.49 5.37
C LEU A 305 -15.10 24.14 5.87
N THR A 306 -14.43 23.04 5.53
CA THR A 306 -14.81 21.67 5.94
C THR A 306 -14.05 21.17 7.18
N SER A 307 -13.04 21.91 7.64
CA SER A 307 -12.34 21.69 8.91
C SER A 307 -12.07 23.02 9.64
N PRO A 308 -13.07 23.60 10.32
CA PRO A 308 -12.94 24.92 10.94
C PRO A 308 -11.89 25.02 12.05
N SER A 309 -11.47 23.89 12.63
CA SER A 309 -10.44 23.86 13.67
C SER A 309 -9.03 23.56 13.14
N GLY A 310 -8.90 23.18 11.86
CA GLY A 310 -7.66 22.66 11.28
C GLY A 310 -7.39 21.18 11.57
N LEU A 311 -8.33 20.48 12.23
CA LEU A 311 -8.24 19.06 12.55
C LEU A 311 -8.62 18.20 11.34
N LEU A 312 -7.73 17.30 10.92
CA LEU A 312 -7.94 16.41 9.78
C LEU A 312 -8.48 17.17 8.54
N PRO A 313 -7.78 18.23 8.07
CA PRO A 313 -8.29 19.14 7.05
C PRO A 313 -8.14 18.58 5.63
N PHE A 314 -7.30 17.57 5.42
CA PHE A 314 -7.00 17.02 4.11
C PHE A 314 -7.97 15.90 3.76
N VAL A 315 -8.56 15.95 2.57
CA VAL A 315 -9.60 15.00 2.15
C VAL A 315 -9.47 14.61 0.68
N ARG A 316 -9.58 13.31 0.39
CA ARG A 316 -9.79 12.79 -0.96
C ARG A 316 -10.89 11.72 -0.93
N ASN A 317 -11.87 11.81 -1.84
CA ASN A 317 -13.08 10.98 -1.81
C ASN A 317 -12.96 9.68 -2.63
N TYR A 318 -11.75 9.15 -2.78
CA TYR A 318 -11.46 7.87 -3.41
C TYR A 318 -10.12 7.35 -2.90
N SER A 319 -9.94 6.02 -2.94
CA SER A 319 -8.67 5.38 -2.63
C SER A 319 -7.83 5.22 -3.89
N ARG A 320 -6.51 5.19 -3.72
CA ARG A 320 -5.59 4.74 -4.76
C ARG A 320 -4.51 3.89 -4.13
N ILE A 321 -3.87 3.07 -4.92
CA ILE A 321 -2.70 2.31 -4.50
C ILE A 321 -1.50 2.88 -5.24
N LEU A 322 -0.39 3.04 -4.53
CA LEU A 322 0.87 3.51 -5.09
C LEU A 322 1.97 2.48 -4.81
N GLU A 323 2.77 2.19 -5.81
CA GLU A 323 4.06 1.54 -5.66
C GLU A 323 5.13 2.57 -6.04
N ILE A 324 5.95 2.97 -5.08
CA ILE A 324 6.94 4.01 -5.27
C ILE A 324 8.34 3.51 -4.92
N ASN A 325 9.35 4.02 -5.60
CA ASN A 325 10.72 3.88 -5.16
C ASN A 325 10.90 4.73 -3.87
N PRO A 326 11.23 4.14 -2.72
CA PRO A 326 11.27 4.88 -1.46
C PRO A 326 12.47 5.80 -1.32
N VAL A 327 13.50 5.66 -2.16
CA VAL A 327 14.70 6.51 -2.17
C VAL A 327 14.45 7.75 -3.04
N THR A 328 13.95 7.55 -4.26
CA THR A 328 13.80 8.61 -5.26
C THR A 328 12.43 9.27 -5.25
N LEU A 329 11.44 8.59 -4.66
CA LEU A 329 10.02 8.93 -4.67
C LEU A 329 9.38 8.87 -6.07
N SER A 330 9.97 8.16 -7.02
CA SER A 330 9.31 7.91 -8.31
C SER A 330 8.12 6.96 -8.15
N VAL A 331 7.03 7.22 -8.87
CA VAL A 331 5.90 6.30 -8.96
C VAL A 331 6.22 5.23 -9.99
N ASN A 332 6.41 3.99 -9.54
CA ASN A 332 6.71 2.85 -10.40
C ASN A 332 5.42 2.23 -10.93
N TRP A 333 4.37 2.20 -10.11
CA TRP A 333 3.05 1.71 -10.50
C TRP A 333 1.95 2.34 -9.63
N SER A 334 0.72 2.44 -10.14
CA SER A 334 -0.42 2.92 -9.38
C SER A 334 -1.74 2.36 -9.90
N VAL A 335 -2.76 2.31 -9.04
CA VAL A 335 -4.15 2.04 -9.46
C VAL A 335 -5.13 2.95 -8.74
N ASP A 336 -6.14 3.44 -9.46
CA ASP A 336 -7.21 4.26 -8.92
C ASP A 336 -8.56 3.96 -9.62
N PRO A 337 -9.70 4.60 -9.24
CA PRO A 337 -11.01 4.29 -9.81
C PRO A 337 -11.07 4.35 -11.35
N ARG A 338 -10.26 5.20 -11.99
CA ARG A 338 -10.25 5.42 -13.45
C ARG A 338 -9.68 4.25 -14.23
N ASP A 339 -8.86 3.43 -13.59
CA ASP A 339 -8.38 2.19 -14.19
C ASP A 339 -9.50 1.15 -14.34
N PHE A 340 -10.58 1.29 -13.58
CA PHE A 340 -11.78 0.46 -13.67
C PHE A 340 -12.95 1.14 -14.41
N GLY A 341 -12.66 2.22 -15.14
CA GLY A 341 -13.68 2.98 -15.89
C GLY A 341 -14.61 3.82 -15.02
N PHE A 342 -14.25 4.10 -13.77
CA PHE A 342 -15.04 4.98 -12.91
C PHE A 342 -14.55 6.42 -13.02
N SER A 343 -15.41 7.31 -13.49
CA SER A 343 -15.16 8.75 -13.48
C SER A 343 -15.20 9.33 -12.07
N ILE A 344 -14.36 10.31 -11.80
CA ILE A 344 -14.33 11.06 -10.54
C ILE A 344 -15.01 12.43 -10.79
N PRO A 345 -15.85 12.94 -9.88
CA PRO A 345 -16.25 12.35 -8.59
C PRO A 345 -17.39 11.33 -8.67
N MET A 346 -18.04 11.15 -9.82
CA MET A 346 -19.33 10.48 -9.93
C MET A 346 -19.33 9.02 -9.46
N ASN A 347 -18.25 8.26 -9.71
CA ASN A 347 -18.15 6.84 -9.37
C ASN A 347 -16.87 6.49 -8.58
N GLY A 348 -16.07 7.47 -8.18
CA GLY A 348 -14.83 7.24 -7.41
C GLY A 348 -15.06 6.46 -6.11
N TYR A 349 -16.23 6.61 -5.50
CA TYR A 349 -16.64 5.88 -4.28
C TYR A 349 -16.69 4.35 -4.45
N LYS A 350 -16.75 3.83 -5.69
CA LYS A 350 -16.76 2.38 -5.95
C LYS A 350 -15.40 1.72 -5.70
N PHE A 351 -14.33 2.52 -5.67
CA PHE A 351 -12.98 2.10 -5.27
C PHE A 351 -12.51 3.02 -4.14
N TYR A 352 -13.20 2.94 -3.00
CA TYR A 352 -12.94 3.80 -1.86
C TYR A 352 -13.07 3.06 -0.53
N SER A 353 -12.00 3.06 0.25
CA SER A 353 -12.00 2.70 1.66
C SER A 353 -11.43 3.87 2.43
N PRO A 354 -12.25 4.80 2.96
CA PRO A 354 -11.75 5.96 3.70
C PRO A 354 -10.93 5.56 4.91
N TYR A 355 -11.16 4.39 5.49
CA TYR A 355 -10.44 3.85 6.65
C TYR A 355 -10.06 2.38 6.42
N GLY A 356 -9.07 1.89 7.16
CA GLY A 356 -8.62 0.49 7.10
C GLY A 356 -8.06 0.10 5.73
N GLY A 357 -8.11 -1.19 5.41
CA GLY A 357 -7.62 -1.72 4.14
C GLY A 357 -6.25 -2.38 4.27
N ASN A 358 -5.88 -3.09 3.21
CA ASN A 358 -4.68 -3.92 3.16
C ASN A 358 -4.18 -4.07 1.72
N LEU A 359 -2.87 -4.34 1.59
CA LEU A 359 -2.22 -4.73 0.35
C LEU A 359 -1.35 -5.96 0.56
N GLN A 360 -1.30 -6.81 -0.46
CA GLN A 360 -0.34 -7.90 -0.56
C GLN A 360 0.10 -8.04 -2.02
N ARG A 361 1.40 -7.87 -2.28
CA ARG A 361 2.01 -8.27 -3.56
C ARG A 361 2.08 -9.81 -3.57
N LEU A 362 1.58 -10.41 -4.64
CA LEU A 362 1.51 -11.87 -4.79
C LEU A 362 2.67 -12.39 -5.66
N PRO A 363 3.06 -13.67 -5.53
CA PRO A 363 4.20 -14.25 -6.26
C PRO A 363 4.12 -14.16 -7.79
N ASN A 364 2.90 -14.20 -8.36
CA ASN A 364 2.69 -14.05 -9.79
C ASN A 364 2.72 -12.58 -10.28
N GLY A 365 3.03 -11.63 -9.39
CA GLY A 365 3.05 -10.20 -9.69
C GLY A 365 1.71 -9.49 -9.52
N ASN A 366 0.62 -10.19 -9.20
CA ASN A 366 -0.66 -9.56 -8.92
C ASN A 366 -0.64 -8.80 -7.58
N THR A 367 -1.58 -7.88 -7.39
CA THR A 367 -1.82 -7.20 -6.11
C THR A 367 -3.18 -7.61 -5.55
N LEU A 368 -3.21 -8.13 -4.33
CA LEU A 368 -4.43 -8.29 -3.55
C LEU A 368 -4.72 -7.00 -2.79
N ILE A 369 -5.92 -6.45 -2.96
CA ILE A 369 -6.36 -5.17 -2.41
C ILE A 369 -7.62 -5.39 -1.58
N THR A 370 -7.57 -5.00 -0.30
CA THR A 370 -8.74 -5.03 0.59
C THR A 370 -9.32 -3.62 0.76
N LEU A 371 -10.52 -3.38 0.23
CA LEU A 371 -11.33 -2.20 0.51
C LEU A 371 -12.20 -2.48 1.75
N ALA A 372 -11.64 -2.19 2.93
CA ALA A 372 -12.19 -2.59 4.23
C ALA A 372 -13.64 -2.15 4.46
N THR A 373 -13.97 -0.88 4.23
CA THR A 373 -15.31 -0.34 4.51
C THR A 373 -16.37 -0.85 3.56
N GLU A 374 -15.99 -1.19 2.33
CA GLU A 374 -16.87 -1.79 1.32
C GLU A 374 -17.03 -3.30 1.50
N GLY A 375 -16.20 -3.92 2.36
CA GLY A 375 -16.14 -5.38 2.51
C GLY A 375 -15.81 -6.05 1.17
N LEU A 376 -14.94 -5.43 0.37
CA LEU A 376 -14.58 -5.85 -0.98
C LEU A 376 -13.10 -6.17 -1.02
N VAL A 377 -12.75 -7.31 -1.60
CA VAL A 377 -11.39 -7.72 -1.87
C VAL A 377 -11.28 -8.00 -3.36
N ILE A 378 -10.27 -7.42 -4.00
CA ILE A 378 -9.96 -7.69 -5.40
C ILE A 378 -8.52 -8.14 -5.52
N GLU A 379 -8.28 -9.04 -6.46
CA GLU A 379 -6.95 -9.33 -6.98
C GLU A 379 -6.87 -8.76 -8.38
N ILE A 380 -5.83 -7.96 -8.61
CA ILE A 380 -5.58 -7.36 -9.92
C ILE A 380 -4.23 -7.73 -10.48
N THR A 381 -4.15 -7.89 -11.79
CA THR A 381 -2.87 -8.04 -12.50
C THR A 381 -2.06 -6.75 -12.46
N HIS A 382 -0.78 -6.82 -12.83
CA HIS A 382 0.04 -5.62 -13.02
C HIS A 382 -0.56 -4.67 -14.09
N THR A 383 -1.24 -5.22 -15.10
CA THR A 383 -1.99 -4.46 -16.11
C THR A 383 -3.38 -3.99 -15.63
N LYS A 384 -3.70 -4.18 -14.35
CA LYS A 384 -4.90 -3.71 -13.65
C LYS A 384 -6.21 -4.42 -14.05
N GLU A 385 -6.11 -5.63 -14.58
CA GLU A 385 -7.28 -6.49 -14.82
C GLU A 385 -7.71 -7.13 -13.49
N ILE A 386 -9.01 -7.07 -13.16
CA ILE A 386 -9.56 -7.78 -11.99
C ILE A 386 -9.70 -9.26 -12.35
N VAL A 387 -8.92 -10.10 -11.68
CA VAL A 387 -8.88 -11.56 -11.94
C VAL A 387 -9.50 -12.37 -10.82
N TRP A 388 -9.71 -11.76 -9.66
CA TRP A 388 -10.52 -12.33 -8.59
C TRP A 388 -11.20 -11.22 -7.81
N GLN A 389 -12.44 -11.45 -7.40
CA GLN A 389 -13.20 -10.52 -6.58
C GLN A 389 -14.07 -11.28 -5.58
N TRP A 390 -13.94 -10.90 -4.31
CA TRP A 390 -14.78 -11.40 -3.24
C TRP A 390 -15.43 -10.24 -2.47
N THR A 391 -16.73 -10.36 -2.21
CA THR A 391 -17.50 -9.37 -1.45
C THR A 391 -18.10 -10.01 -0.21
N CYS A 392 -17.81 -9.46 0.96
CA CYS A 392 -18.27 -9.95 2.25
C CYS A 392 -19.81 -10.09 2.28
N PRO A 393 -20.34 -11.32 2.50
CA PRO A 393 -21.77 -11.56 2.60
C PRO A 393 -22.32 -11.21 3.99
N TYR A 394 -21.45 -11.15 5.00
CA TYR A 394 -21.83 -10.90 6.39
C TYR A 394 -22.12 -9.43 6.63
N ARG A 395 -23.27 -9.15 7.26
CA ARG A 395 -23.65 -7.81 7.70
C ARG A 395 -24.08 -7.88 9.14
N THR A 396 -23.41 -7.12 10.00
CA THR A 396 -23.72 -7.11 11.43
C THR A 396 -24.13 -5.71 11.86
N THR A 397 -25.31 -5.59 12.49
CA THR A 397 -25.73 -4.38 13.19
C THR A 397 -25.29 -4.51 14.65
N THR A 398 -24.74 -3.43 15.24
CA THR A 398 -24.54 -3.31 16.70
C THR A 398 -25.01 -1.96 17.17
N GLU A 399 -25.15 -1.76 18.48
CA GLU A 399 -25.47 -0.46 19.09
C GLU A 399 -24.54 0.66 18.60
N ASN A 400 -23.24 0.37 18.41
CA ASN A 400 -22.23 1.36 18.03
C ASN A 400 -21.90 1.43 16.52
N LEU A 401 -22.47 0.54 15.69
CA LEU A 401 -22.18 0.49 14.25
C LEU A 401 -23.43 0.10 13.46
N LEU A 402 -23.85 0.98 12.55
CA LEU A 402 -24.90 0.70 11.57
C LEU A 402 -24.54 -0.53 10.71
N LYS A 403 -25.56 -1.20 10.17
CA LYS A 403 -25.45 -2.40 9.33
C LYS A 403 -24.40 -2.20 8.22
N ASN A 404 -23.22 -2.77 8.41
CA ASN A 404 -22.10 -2.74 7.47
C ASN A 404 -21.54 -4.16 7.26
N ASN A 405 -20.76 -4.35 6.21
CA ASN A 405 -20.08 -5.60 5.85
C ASN A 405 -18.55 -5.46 5.96
N MET A 406 -18.09 -4.65 6.91
CA MET A 406 -16.67 -4.30 7.05
C MET A 406 -15.82 -5.54 7.32
N ILE A 407 -14.66 -5.58 6.67
CA ILE A 407 -13.56 -6.50 6.96
C ILE A 407 -12.33 -5.66 7.29
N TYR A 408 -11.42 -6.18 8.11
CA TYR A 408 -10.22 -5.45 8.51
C TYR A 408 -9.09 -5.59 7.47
N ARG A 409 -8.60 -6.82 7.27
CA ARG A 409 -7.57 -7.19 6.30
C ARG A 409 -7.80 -8.60 5.75
N VAL A 410 -7.36 -8.85 4.52
CA VAL A 410 -7.34 -10.19 3.91
C VAL A 410 -5.94 -10.49 3.40
N TYR A 411 -5.47 -11.70 3.67
CA TYR A 411 -4.20 -12.22 3.19
C TYR A 411 -4.42 -13.55 2.47
N ARG A 412 -3.74 -13.74 1.33
CA ARG A 412 -3.72 -14.96 0.54
C ARG A 412 -2.51 -15.81 0.92
N TYR A 413 -2.75 -17.10 1.11
CA TYR A 413 -1.73 -18.11 1.40
C TYR A 413 -1.87 -19.25 0.39
N PRO A 414 -0.81 -20.00 0.06
CA PRO A 414 -0.93 -21.17 -0.78
C PRO A 414 -1.79 -22.26 -0.11
N TYR A 415 -2.37 -23.17 -0.89
CA TYR A 415 -3.23 -24.22 -0.34
C TYR A 415 -2.51 -25.19 0.61
N ASP A 416 -1.22 -25.41 0.39
CA ASP A 416 -0.38 -26.35 1.14
C ASP A 416 -0.16 -25.92 2.61
N TYR A 417 -0.35 -24.63 2.93
CA TYR A 417 -0.33 -24.12 4.31
C TYR A 417 -1.27 -24.96 5.17
N LEU A 418 -2.47 -25.27 4.68
CA LEU A 418 -3.43 -26.08 5.42
C LEU A 418 -3.69 -27.46 4.80
N GLY A 419 -2.93 -27.86 3.78
CA GLY A 419 -3.15 -29.11 3.06
C GLY A 419 -4.53 -29.19 2.43
N VAL A 420 -5.04 -28.05 1.95
CA VAL A 420 -6.35 -27.95 1.30
C VAL A 420 -6.21 -28.43 -0.14
N ASP A 421 -7.19 -29.21 -0.60
CA ASP A 421 -7.25 -29.61 -2.00
C ASP A 421 -7.51 -28.42 -2.94
N GLU A 422 -6.86 -28.42 -4.10
CA GLU A 422 -6.89 -27.32 -5.07
C GLU A 422 -8.13 -27.33 -6.00
N SER A 423 -9.06 -28.29 -5.87
CA SER A 423 -10.29 -28.25 -6.65
C SER A 423 -11.12 -27.01 -6.30
N GLU A 424 -11.77 -26.38 -7.26
CA GLU A 424 -12.55 -25.17 -7.00
C GLU A 424 -13.86 -25.27 -7.77
N ASN A 425 -14.94 -24.79 -7.19
CA ASN A 425 -16.20 -24.65 -7.90
C ASN A 425 -16.03 -23.62 -9.02
N LYS A 426 -16.64 -23.90 -10.18
CA LYS A 426 -16.67 -22.93 -11.28
C LYS A 426 -17.52 -21.73 -10.87
N ILE A 427 -16.95 -20.54 -11.00
CA ILE A 427 -17.69 -19.28 -10.85
C ILE A 427 -18.12 -18.84 -12.25
N GLU A 428 -19.43 -18.72 -12.46
CA GLU A 428 -19.98 -18.23 -13.72
C GLU A 428 -19.79 -16.71 -13.82
N GLU A 429 -19.18 -16.27 -14.91
CA GLU A 429 -19.02 -14.84 -15.18
C GLU A 429 -20.36 -14.24 -15.61
N ILE A 430 -20.68 -13.07 -15.06
CA ILE A 430 -21.83 -12.28 -15.51
C ILE A 430 -21.36 -11.48 -16.74
N GLU A 431 -21.71 -11.93 -17.94
CA GLU A 431 -21.28 -11.30 -19.22
C GLU A 431 -21.53 -9.79 -19.27
N ASP A 432 -22.66 -9.31 -18.73
CA ASP A 432 -22.91 -7.88 -18.52
C ASP A 432 -23.72 -7.64 -17.23
N ALA A 433 -23.03 -7.13 -16.21
CA ALA A 433 -23.64 -6.78 -14.93
C ALA A 433 -24.77 -5.74 -15.05
N SER A 434 -24.78 -4.93 -16.12
CA SER A 434 -25.83 -3.94 -16.40
C SER A 434 -27.15 -4.60 -16.78
N TYR A 435 -27.11 -5.84 -17.27
CA TYR A 435 -28.29 -6.61 -17.66
C TYR A 435 -28.57 -7.79 -16.71
N PHE A 436 -27.80 -7.96 -15.62
CA PHE A 436 -28.11 -8.96 -14.61
C PHE A 436 -29.48 -8.69 -13.98
N LYS A 437 -30.31 -9.73 -13.93
CA LYS A 437 -31.68 -9.63 -13.42
C LYS A 437 -32.04 -10.77 -12.47
N LEU A 438 -32.88 -10.46 -11.49
CA LEU A 438 -33.46 -11.48 -10.61
C LEU A 438 -34.51 -12.29 -11.36
N LYS A 439 -34.76 -13.52 -10.90
CA LYS A 439 -35.85 -14.36 -11.41
C LYS A 439 -37.19 -13.60 -11.30
N GLY A 440 -37.90 -13.49 -12.43
CA GLY A 440 -39.18 -12.78 -12.52
C GLY A 440 -39.08 -11.31 -12.95
N ALA A 441 -37.88 -10.74 -13.09
CA ALA A 441 -37.70 -9.40 -13.66
C ALA A 441 -37.97 -9.41 -15.19
N GLY A 442 -38.64 -8.36 -15.67
CA GLY A 442 -38.98 -8.17 -17.07
C GLY A 442 -37.76 -8.05 -17.99
N ASP A 443 -37.99 -8.24 -19.29
CA ASP A 443 -36.92 -8.18 -20.29
C ASP A 443 -36.59 -6.75 -20.69
N PHE A 444 -35.30 -6.43 -20.72
CA PHE A 444 -34.80 -5.20 -21.31
C PHE A 444 -34.93 -5.24 -22.83
N LYS A 445 -35.01 -4.06 -23.47
CA LYS A 445 -35.08 -3.92 -24.94
C LYS A 445 -36.28 -4.63 -25.61
N SER A 446 -37.32 -4.93 -24.84
CA SER A 446 -38.55 -5.60 -25.31
C SER A 446 -39.61 -4.65 -25.86
N VAL A 447 -39.36 -3.34 -25.81
CA VAL A 447 -40.30 -2.30 -26.23
C VAL A 447 -40.09 -1.89 -27.69
N GLU A 448 -41.19 -1.64 -28.38
CA GLU A 448 -41.16 -1.00 -29.70
C GLU A 448 -40.65 0.45 -29.58
N ILE A 449 -39.67 0.81 -30.40
CA ILE A 449 -39.13 2.17 -30.43
C ILE A 449 -39.96 3.00 -31.42
N THR A 450 -40.80 3.91 -30.91
CA THR A 450 -41.53 4.86 -31.75
C THR A 450 -40.66 6.09 -32.05
N ASN A 451 -40.27 6.26 -33.32
CA ASN A 451 -39.53 7.45 -33.76
C ASN A 451 -40.44 8.69 -33.77
N VAL A 452 -40.09 9.71 -32.99
CA VAL A 452 -40.82 10.99 -32.95
C VAL A 452 -40.36 11.89 -34.09
N LYS A 453 -41.28 12.31 -34.97
CA LYS A 453 -40.96 13.20 -36.10
C LYS A 453 -40.34 14.51 -35.58
N GLY A 454 -39.14 14.83 -36.07
CA GLY A 454 -38.38 16.01 -35.64
C GLY A 454 -37.52 15.80 -34.39
N GLY A 455 -37.68 14.67 -33.69
CA GLY A 455 -36.80 14.27 -32.60
C GLY A 455 -35.62 13.43 -33.10
N LYS A 456 -34.44 13.62 -32.50
CA LYS A 456 -33.28 12.76 -32.69
C LYS A 456 -32.64 12.51 -31.33
N LEU A 457 -32.38 11.24 -31.00
CA LEU A 457 -31.54 10.90 -29.85
C LEU A 457 -30.12 11.35 -30.14
N SER A 458 -29.60 12.26 -29.33
CA SER A 458 -28.18 12.58 -29.34
C SER A 458 -27.45 11.46 -28.62
N ILE A 459 -26.49 10.84 -29.29
CA ILE A 459 -25.70 9.72 -28.72
C ILE A 459 -24.50 10.21 -27.91
N ASP A 460 -24.15 11.49 -28.08
CA ASP A 460 -23.05 12.17 -27.42
C ASP A 460 -23.64 13.29 -26.55
N ILE A 461 -24.12 12.90 -25.37
CA ILE A 461 -24.65 13.82 -24.37
C ILE A 461 -23.95 13.53 -23.06
N ASP A 462 -23.37 14.57 -22.44
CA ASP A 462 -23.17 14.60 -21.00
C ASP A 462 -24.48 15.09 -20.37
N PRO A 463 -25.31 14.20 -19.81
CA PRO A 463 -26.63 14.56 -19.30
C PRO A 463 -26.56 15.46 -18.06
N LEU A 464 -25.39 15.59 -17.43
CA LEU A 464 -25.22 16.42 -16.23
C LEU A 464 -24.50 17.73 -16.53
N SER A 465 -23.73 17.82 -17.63
CA SER A 465 -22.93 19.02 -18.00
C SER A 465 -22.04 19.55 -16.87
N GLN A 466 -21.82 18.75 -15.84
CA GLN A 466 -20.99 19.07 -14.68
C GLN A 466 -19.67 18.34 -14.83
N GLU A 467 -18.62 18.86 -14.17
CA GLU A 467 -17.22 18.41 -14.15
C GLU A 467 -17.05 16.91 -13.78
N SER A 468 -17.55 16.03 -14.64
CA SER A 468 -17.18 14.63 -14.67
C SER A 468 -16.02 14.53 -15.66
N GLU A 469 -14.94 13.88 -15.25
CA GLU A 469 -13.82 13.61 -16.16
C GLU A 469 -14.37 12.87 -17.39
N SER A 470 -14.28 13.50 -18.56
CA SER A 470 -14.61 12.87 -19.84
C SER A 470 -13.62 11.74 -20.14
N VAL A 471 -13.94 10.84 -21.07
CA VAL A 471 -12.98 9.81 -21.52
C VAL A 471 -11.67 10.44 -22.02
N LYS A 472 -11.76 11.63 -22.62
CA LYS A 472 -10.60 12.42 -23.04
C LYS A 472 -9.80 12.94 -21.84
N ASP A 473 -10.47 13.46 -20.82
CA ASP A 473 -9.82 13.89 -19.56
C ASP A 473 -9.21 12.71 -18.82
N LEU A 474 -9.81 11.51 -18.91
CA LEU A 474 -9.23 10.29 -18.35
C LEU A 474 -7.92 9.91 -19.07
N ASP A 475 -7.86 9.98 -20.39
CA ASP A 475 -6.65 9.72 -21.16
C ASP A 475 -5.56 10.79 -20.93
N GLU A 476 -5.96 12.06 -20.80
CA GLU A 476 -5.05 13.17 -20.48
C GLU A 476 -4.58 13.11 -19.01
N ASN A 477 -5.47 12.88 -18.05
CA ASN A 477 -5.12 12.73 -16.63
C ASN A 477 -4.28 11.47 -16.38
N LYS A 478 -4.51 10.37 -17.10
CA LYS A 478 -3.60 9.20 -17.06
C LYS A 478 -2.20 9.55 -17.57
N LYS A 479 -2.06 10.49 -18.52
CA LYS A 479 -0.75 11.05 -18.92
C LYS A 479 -0.17 12.01 -17.86
N VAL A 480 -1.01 12.76 -17.15
CA VAL A 480 -0.60 13.68 -16.06
C VAL A 480 -0.21 12.92 -14.79
N ILE A 481 -0.81 11.77 -14.48
CA ILE A 481 -0.41 10.88 -13.37
C ILE A 481 0.86 10.11 -13.71
N LYS A 482 1.12 9.87 -15.01
CA LYS A 482 2.44 9.52 -15.55
C LYS A 482 3.44 10.69 -15.54
N ARG A 483 3.29 11.69 -14.65
CA ARG A 483 4.31 12.73 -14.41
C ARG A 483 5.51 12.14 -13.66
N ASN A 484 6.24 11.29 -14.37
CA ASN A 484 7.55 11.63 -14.87
C ASN A 484 7.64 10.90 -16.22
N GLU A 485 7.40 11.61 -17.34
CA GLU A 485 7.89 11.08 -18.60
C GLU A 485 9.39 10.91 -18.44
N SER A 486 9.85 9.66 -18.57
CA SER A 486 11.26 9.35 -18.48
C SER A 486 12.06 10.35 -19.34
N LYS A 487 13.08 10.97 -18.74
CA LYS A 487 14.07 11.81 -19.43
C LYS A 487 14.84 10.95 -20.43
N ILE A 488 14.84 9.64 -20.21
CA ILE A 488 15.38 8.63 -21.09
C ILE A 488 14.35 8.34 -22.20
N LYS A 489 14.66 8.79 -23.41
CA LYS A 489 13.83 8.59 -24.60
C LYS A 489 14.18 7.29 -25.32
N TYR A 490 13.22 6.62 -25.94
CA TYR A 490 13.54 5.43 -26.73
C TYR A 490 14.08 5.80 -28.11
N VAL A 491 15.10 5.08 -28.57
CA VAL A 491 15.68 5.24 -29.92
C VAL A 491 15.77 3.88 -30.61
N THR A 492 15.48 3.87 -31.91
CA THR A 492 15.62 2.69 -32.78
C THR A 492 16.81 2.85 -33.71
N GLU A 493 17.28 1.75 -34.29
CA GLU A 493 18.42 1.76 -35.22
C GLU A 493 18.27 2.79 -36.34
N ASN A 494 17.06 2.92 -36.91
CA ASN A 494 16.76 3.83 -38.02
C ASN A 494 16.91 5.32 -37.67
N HIS A 495 16.87 5.66 -36.38
CA HIS A 495 16.96 7.04 -35.91
C HIS A 495 18.23 7.31 -35.10
N PHE A 496 19.10 6.32 -34.91
CA PHE A 496 20.27 6.41 -34.04
C PHE A 496 21.23 7.52 -34.47
N ASP A 497 21.68 7.51 -35.73
CA ASP A 497 22.65 8.48 -36.25
C ASP A 497 22.09 9.91 -36.24
N ALA A 498 20.83 10.06 -36.62
CA ALA A 498 20.15 11.35 -36.59
C ALA A 498 20.02 11.88 -35.15
N THR A 499 19.69 10.99 -34.21
CA THR A 499 19.55 11.33 -32.79
C THR A 499 20.87 11.82 -32.21
N ILE A 500 21.96 11.09 -32.45
CA ILE A 500 23.28 11.42 -31.91
C ILE A 500 23.87 12.69 -32.54
N LYS A 501 23.64 12.93 -33.84
CA LYS A 501 24.12 14.15 -34.52
C LYS A 501 23.35 15.41 -34.13
N ASN A 502 22.07 15.27 -33.78
CA ASN A 502 21.22 16.41 -33.43
C ASN A 502 21.37 16.86 -31.97
N GLN A 503 22.14 16.15 -31.15
CA GLN A 503 22.37 16.51 -29.75
C GLN A 503 23.83 16.96 -29.54
N ARG A 504 24.00 18.04 -28.78
CA ARG A 504 25.33 18.50 -28.34
C ARG A 504 26.01 17.45 -27.46
N ALA A 505 25.22 16.81 -26.60
CA ALA A 505 25.63 15.72 -25.74
C ALA A 505 24.48 14.71 -25.59
N ALA A 506 24.80 13.43 -25.69
CA ALA A 506 23.84 12.35 -25.54
C ALA A 506 24.42 11.15 -24.80
N ILE A 507 23.61 10.50 -23.97
CA ILE A 507 23.92 9.21 -23.36
C ILE A 507 22.98 8.17 -23.96
N ILE A 508 23.51 7.02 -24.37
CA ILE A 508 22.70 5.90 -24.87
C ILE A 508 22.89 4.70 -23.94
N ILE A 509 21.80 4.21 -23.37
CA ILE A 509 21.75 2.95 -22.63
C ILE A 509 21.27 1.87 -23.61
N PHE A 510 22.13 0.91 -23.90
CA PHE A 510 21.79 -0.31 -24.62
C PHE A 510 21.36 -1.36 -23.60
N GLY A 511 20.14 -1.85 -23.76
CA GLY A 511 19.53 -2.83 -22.87
C GLY A 511 18.68 -3.85 -23.63
N ALA A 512 17.95 -4.67 -22.88
CA ALA A 512 17.04 -5.68 -23.41
C ALA A 512 16.00 -6.05 -22.35
N GLU A 513 14.84 -6.60 -22.73
CA GLU A 513 13.80 -7.01 -21.76
C GLU A 513 14.31 -8.11 -20.80
N ARG A 514 15.26 -8.93 -21.25
CA ARG A 514 15.92 -9.98 -20.45
C ARG A 514 17.02 -9.48 -19.50
N CYS A 515 17.27 -8.18 -19.42
CA CYS A 515 18.39 -7.59 -18.69
C CYS A 515 17.97 -7.13 -17.28
N SER A 516 18.28 -7.94 -16.26
CA SER A 516 17.96 -7.66 -14.85
C SER A 516 18.63 -6.39 -14.29
N HIS A 517 19.75 -5.95 -14.87
CA HIS A 517 20.52 -4.78 -14.42
C HIS A 517 20.16 -3.49 -15.18
N CYS A 518 19.33 -3.57 -16.22
CA CYS A 518 18.99 -2.41 -17.05
C CYS A 518 18.02 -1.46 -16.32
N GLU A 519 17.05 -1.99 -15.59
CA GLU A 519 16.05 -1.21 -14.88
C GLU A 519 16.64 -0.38 -13.71
N PRO A 520 17.46 -0.95 -12.80
CA PRO A 520 18.13 -0.16 -11.75
C PRO A 520 18.99 0.97 -12.29
N LEU A 521 19.75 0.71 -13.35
CA LEU A 521 20.58 1.72 -14.02
C LEU A 521 19.73 2.85 -14.61
N MET A 522 18.61 2.53 -15.26
CA MET A 522 17.69 3.54 -15.80
C MET A 522 17.10 4.41 -14.69
N GLU A 523 16.76 3.84 -13.53
CA GLU A 523 16.28 4.60 -12.38
C GLU A 523 17.33 5.61 -11.88
N VAL A 524 18.57 5.16 -11.68
CA VAL A 524 19.67 6.05 -11.24
C VAL A 524 19.93 7.17 -12.26
N MET A 525 20.01 6.81 -13.55
CA MET A 525 20.22 7.77 -14.63
C MET A 525 19.08 8.80 -14.70
N GLN A 526 17.83 8.37 -14.51
CA GLN A 526 16.68 9.27 -14.52
C GLN A 526 16.81 10.35 -13.43
N VAL A 527 17.20 9.99 -12.22
CA VAL A 527 17.38 10.95 -11.11
C VAL A 527 18.50 11.94 -11.44
N LEU A 528 19.65 11.46 -11.91
CA LEU A 528 20.79 12.31 -12.26
C LEU A 528 20.41 13.37 -13.32
N LEU A 529 19.68 12.97 -14.36
CA LEU A 529 19.22 13.88 -15.42
C LEU A 529 18.12 14.85 -14.98
N GLU A 530 17.40 14.55 -13.90
CA GLU A 530 16.37 15.42 -13.35
C GLU A 530 16.92 16.42 -12.33
N GLU A 531 17.83 15.99 -11.48
CA GLU A 531 18.34 16.78 -10.35
C GLU A 531 19.57 17.61 -10.73
N GLU A 532 20.53 17.02 -11.45
CA GLU A 532 21.87 17.60 -11.64
C GLU A 532 22.19 17.93 -13.10
N PHE A 533 21.80 17.06 -14.05
CA PHE A 533 22.24 17.13 -15.44
C PHE A 533 21.07 17.35 -16.40
N ARG A 534 20.30 18.43 -16.19
CA ARG A 534 19.01 18.66 -16.88
C ARG A 534 19.13 18.85 -18.38
N GLU A 535 20.30 19.29 -18.83
CA GLU A 535 20.65 19.61 -20.22
C GLU A 535 21.22 18.42 -20.99
N VAL A 536 21.51 17.31 -20.31
CA VAL A 536 22.01 16.09 -20.96
C VAL A 536 20.82 15.28 -21.49
N SER A 537 20.87 14.92 -22.77
CA SER A 537 19.85 14.03 -23.36
C SER A 537 20.25 12.57 -23.16
N CYS A 538 19.33 11.75 -22.67
CA CYS A 538 19.57 10.31 -22.54
C CYS A 538 18.56 9.52 -23.35
N TYR A 539 19.01 8.40 -23.92
CA TYR A 539 18.19 7.51 -24.70
C TYR A 539 18.39 6.04 -24.31
N TYR A 540 17.37 5.22 -24.54
CA TYR A 540 17.41 3.78 -24.36
C TYR A 540 17.16 3.08 -25.70
N MET A 541 17.98 2.08 -26.01
CA MET A 541 17.80 1.20 -27.16
C MET A 541 17.64 -0.24 -26.69
N ASP A 542 16.48 -0.83 -27.02
CA ASP A 542 16.19 -2.24 -26.79
C ASP A 542 16.82 -3.10 -27.90
N LEU A 543 17.88 -3.83 -27.57
CA LEU A 543 18.60 -4.67 -28.52
C LEU A 543 17.83 -5.94 -28.91
N ASP A 544 16.86 -6.40 -28.12
CA ASP A 544 16.02 -7.54 -28.53
C ASP A 544 15.15 -7.15 -29.74
N LYS A 545 14.82 -5.85 -29.88
CA LYS A 545 14.10 -5.26 -31.01
C LYS A 545 15.01 -4.71 -32.12
N ASN A 546 16.33 -4.60 -31.89
CA ASN A 546 17.31 -4.04 -32.83
C ASN A 546 18.56 -4.96 -32.94
N LYS A 547 18.36 -6.23 -33.32
CA LYS A 547 19.42 -7.26 -33.30
C LYS A 547 20.54 -6.99 -34.31
N ASP A 548 20.19 -6.58 -35.53
CA ASP A 548 21.16 -6.26 -36.58
C ASP A 548 22.08 -5.11 -36.17
N PHE A 549 21.52 -4.11 -35.46
CA PHE A 549 22.29 -3.04 -34.85
C PHE A 549 23.27 -3.56 -33.79
N ALA A 550 22.83 -4.47 -32.91
CA ALA A 550 23.67 -5.06 -31.86
C ALA A 550 24.86 -5.83 -32.45
N GLU A 551 24.62 -6.64 -33.48
CA GLU A 551 25.66 -7.40 -34.19
C GLU A 551 26.63 -6.47 -34.91
N LYS A 552 26.12 -5.51 -35.69
CA LYS A 552 26.94 -4.56 -36.45
C LYS A 552 27.84 -3.68 -35.56
N ASN A 553 27.37 -3.35 -34.36
CA ASN A 553 28.11 -2.52 -33.40
C ASN A 553 28.80 -3.35 -32.30
N GLU A 554 28.83 -4.68 -32.42
CA GLU A 554 29.51 -5.61 -31.51
C GLU A 554 29.09 -5.44 -30.03
N ILE A 555 27.78 -5.24 -29.79
CA ILE A 555 27.19 -5.08 -28.45
C ILE A 555 26.62 -6.42 -27.96
N PHE A 556 27.46 -7.21 -27.30
CA PHE A 556 27.11 -8.56 -26.82
C PHE A 556 26.82 -8.65 -25.32
N GLN A 557 27.13 -7.61 -24.55
CA GLN A 557 27.01 -7.58 -23.09
C GLN A 557 26.16 -6.37 -22.67
N LEU A 558 25.27 -6.58 -21.69
CA LEU A 558 24.25 -5.63 -21.25
C LEU A 558 24.25 -5.47 -19.71
N PRO A 559 23.80 -4.31 -19.19
CA PRO A 559 23.60 -3.06 -19.92
C PRO A 559 24.94 -2.48 -20.39
N ARG A 560 24.95 -1.80 -21.54
CA ARG A 560 26.09 -1.01 -22.00
C ARG A 560 25.66 0.45 -22.12
N VAL A 561 26.45 1.37 -21.56
CA VAL A 561 26.14 2.79 -21.58
C VAL A 561 27.23 3.52 -22.35
N SER A 562 26.83 4.28 -23.37
CA SER A 562 27.74 5.02 -24.24
C SER A 562 27.44 6.51 -24.19
N PHE A 563 28.49 7.30 -24.08
CA PHE A 563 28.46 8.75 -23.97
C PHE A 563 28.91 9.34 -25.32
N TYR A 564 28.14 10.29 -25.83
CA TYR A 564 28.36 10.94 -27.11
C TYR A 564 28.42 12.46 -26.92
N LYS A 565 29.37 13.10 -27.59
CA LYS A 565 29.51 14.55 -27.67
C LYS A 565 29.73 14.96 -29.12
N GLU A 566 28.92 15.90 -29.60
CA GLU A 566 28.94 16.38 -30.99
C GLU A 566 28.93 15.23 -32.03
N GLY A 567 28.10 14.23 -31.76
CA GLY A 567 27.94 13.08 -32.64
C GLY A 567 29.02 11.99 -32.54
N LYS A 568 30.04 12.14 -31.67
CA LYS A 568 31.14 11.17 -31.50
C LYS A 568 31.06 10.49 -30.13
N LYS A 569 31.31 9.17 -30.10
CA LYS A 569 31.42 8.42 -28.84
C LYS A 569 32.68 8.86 -28.09
N VAL A 570 32.52 9.34 -26.86
CA VAL A 570 33.62 9.84 -26.01
C VAL A 570 33.95 8.89 -24.86
N TYR A 571 32.99 8.10 -24.39
CA TYR A 571 33.19 7.14 -23.33
C TYR A 571 32.13 6.03 -23.38
N GLU A 572 32.43 4.87 -22.79
CA GLU A 572 31.45 3.82 -22.55
C GLU A 572 31.81 2.99 -21.32
N PHE A 573 30.79 2.43 -20.66
CA PHE A 573 30.97 1.43 -19.61
C PHE A 573 29.96 0.29 -19.75
N LEU A 574 30.26 -0.81 -19.05
CA LEU A 574 29.43 -2.01 -18.99
C LEU A 574 28.94 -2.22 -17.56
N GLY A 575 27.68 -2.66 -17.42
CA GLY A 575 27.06 -2.99 -16.14
C GLY A 575 26.37 -1.80 -15.47
N GLU A 576 25.96 -2.00 -14.23
CA GLU A 576 25.38 -0.96 -13.38
C GLU A 576 26.47 -0.18 -12.63
N LYS A 577 26.18 1.07 -12.29
CA LYS A 577 27.04 1.96 -11.49
C LYS A 577 26.20 2.74 -10.50
N SER A 578 26.81 3.14 -9.39
CA SER A 578 26.17 3.97 -8.38
C SER A 578 25.87 5.38 -8.90
N TYR A 579 25.03 6.11 -8.15
CA TYR A 579 24.67 7.50 -8.46
C TYR A 579 25.91 8.39 -8.65
N ASP A 580 26.80 8.39 -7.65
CA ASP A 580 28.01 9.22 -7.64
C ASP A 580 28.95 8.87 -8.80
N GLU A 581 29.14 7.57 -9.08
CA GLU A 581 29.98 7.15 -10.20
C GLU A 581 29.45 7.63 -11.56
N ILE A 582 28.14 7.59 -11.78
CA ILE A 582 27.57 8.07 -13.05
C ILE A 582 27.65 9.59 -13.13
N ALA A 583 27.41 10.31 -12.03
CA ALA A 583 27.57 11.76 -11.98
C ALA A 583 28.99 12.20 -12.40
N GLU A 584 30.02 11.60 -11.78
CA GLU A 584 31.42 11.88 -12.11
C GLU A 584 31.75 11.63 -13.59
N LEU A 585 31.18 10.56 -14.18
CA LEU A 585 31.37 10.24 -15.59
C LEU A 585 30.69 11.26 -16.51
N ILE A 586 29.51 11.75 -16.16
CA ILE A 586 28.81 12.80 -16.91
C ILE A 586 29.63 14.09 -16.87
N GLU A 587 30.06 14.51 -15.68
CA GLU A 587 30.89 15.71 -15.51
C GLU A 587 32.15 15.63 -16.35
N LYS A 588 32.87 14.51 -16.24
CA LYS A 588 34.16 14.32 -16.93
C LYS A 588 34.04 14.24 -18.45
N TYR A 589 33.08 13.48 -18.98
CA TYR A 589 33.04 13.15 -20.41
C TYR A 589 32.03 13.96 -21.22
N ILE A 590 31.01 14.54 -20.57
CA ILE A 590 30.01 15.38 -21.24
C ILE A 590 30.30 16.85 -20.98
N LEU A 591 30.42 17.24 -19.71
CA LEU A 591 30.54 18.64 -19.32
C LEU A 591 31.99 19.17 -19.33
N GLU A 592 32.98 18.27 -19.21
CA GLU A 592 34.41 18.59 -19.08
C GLU A 592 34.72 19.47 -17.85
N ILE A 593 34.05 19.18 -16.73
CA ILE A 593 34.23 19.88 -15.43
C ILE A 593 35.16 19.08 -14.52
#